data_AF-A0A3R9MFW8-F1
#
_entry.id   AF-A0A3R9MFW8-F1
#
_cell.length_a   1.000
_cell.length_b   1.000
_cell.length_c   1.000
_cell.angle_alpha   90.00
_cell.angle_beta   90.00
_cell.angle_gamma   90.00
#
_symmetry.space_group_name_H-M   'P 1'
#
loop_
_entity.id
_entity.type
_entity.pdbx_description
1 polymer ?
#
loop_
_entity_poly.entity_id
_entity_poly.type
_entity_poly.pdbx_seq_one_letter_code
_entity_poly.pdbx_strand_id
1 'polypeptide(L)'
;MAYSIDQLTTAAECDQVLAYITDELRVLNQRRSEFTYQVDTAASTSAEQTAELESLTAEISFLTPLIPTLPASKKRTERENELRRSTDRRDELLSRQGTRGPVSLLIRELELAQIEAQLTETTALQTSVTARRAAL
;
A
#
# COMPACT_ATOMS: atom_id res chain seq x y z
N MET A 1 9.60 5.13 -29.62
CA MET A 1 9.45 5.85 -28.34
C MET A 1 8.65 7.12 -28.57
N ALA A 2 7.89 7.58 -27.58
CA ALA A 2 6.93 8.67 -27.74
C ALA A 2 7.56 10.09 -27.76
N TYR A 3 8.87 10.20 -27.63
CA TYR A 3 9.57 11.48 -27.47
C TYR A 3 10.30 11.90 -28.74
N SER A 4 10.25 13.19 -29.05
CA SER A 4 10.92 13.82 -30.20
C SER A 4 12.42 14.01 -29.95
N ILE A 5 13.15 12.93 -29.64
CA ILE A 5 14.58 12.96 -29.27
C ILE A 5 15.45 13.52 -30.41
N ASP A 6 15.01 13.37 -31.66
CA ASP A 6 15.70 13.91 -32.84
C ASP A 6 15.81 15.45 -32.84
N GLN A 7 15.00 16.14 -32.02
CA GLN A 7 15.09 17.59 -31.83
C GLN A 7 16.30 18.02 -30.99
N LEU A 8 16.96 17.10 -30.29
CA LEU A 8 18.26 17.36 -29.66
C LEU A 8 19.30 17.31 -30.77
N THR A 9 19.84 18.47 -31.13
CA THR A 9 20.75 18.66 -32.26
C THR A 9 22.20 18.80 -31.84
N THR A 10 22.46 19.01 -30.55
CA THR A 10 23.81 19.09 -29.99
C THR A 10 24.02 18.15 -28.80
N ALA A 11 25.27 17.73 -28.59
CA ALA A 11 25.64 16.94 -27.41
C ALA A 11 25.34 17.68 -26.09
N ALA A 12 25.47 19.01 -26.07
CA ALA A 12 25.18 19.83 -24.90
C ALA A 12 23.69 19.82 -24.51
N GLU A 13 22.77 19.83 -25.49
CA GLU A 13 21.32 19.67 -25.24
C GLU A 13 21.02 18.28 -24.64
N CYS A 14 21.67 17.23 -25.16
CA CYS A 14 21.54 15.89 -24.59
C CYS A 14 22.05 15.83 -23.14
N ASP A 15 23.18 16.47 -22.84
CA ASP A 15 23.75 16.51 -21.50
C ASP A 15 22.83 17.22 -20.49
N GLN A 16 22.17 18.30 -20.90
CA GLN A 16 21.16 18.98 -20.06
C GLN A 16 19.98 18.06 -19.74
N VAL A 17 19.45 17.35 -20.74
CA VAL A 17 18.35 16.41 -20.55
C VAL A 17 18.77 15.23 -19.67
N LEU A 18 19.97 14.68 -19.87
CA LEU A 18 20.51 13.59 -19.05
C LEU A 18 20.73 14.01 -17.60
N ALA A 19 21.15 15.25 -17.35
CA ALA A 19 21.27 15.77 -15.99
C ALA A 19 19.91 15.83 -15.29
N TYR A 20 18.87 16.30 -15.97
CA TYR A 20 17.49 16.30 -15.46
C TYR A 20 17.00 14.86 -15.17
N ILE A 21 17.15 13.95 -16.14
CA ILE A 21 16.75 12.55 -16.01
C ILE A 21 17.45 11.88 -14.82
N THR A 22 18.74 12.17 -14.62
CA THR A 22 19.51 11.59 -13.51
C THR A 22 18.96 12.05 -12.15
N ASP A 23 18.59 13.33 -12.03
CA ASP A 23 17.98 13.85 -10.82
C ASP A 23 16.57 13.27 -10.58
N GLU A 24 15.77 13.15 -11.63
CA GLU A 24 14.44 12.55 -11.56
C GLU A 24 14.53 11.07 -11.12
N LEU A 25 15.43 10.28 -11.72
CA LEU A 25 15.68 8.90 -11.31
C LEU A 25 16.11 8.81 -9.84
N ARG A 26 16.91 9.75 -9.34
CA ARG A 26 17.31 9.80 -7.93
C ARG A 26 16.09 10.01 -7.03
N VAL A 27 15.21 10.96 -7.37
CA VAL A 27 13.97 11.24 -6.62
C VAL A 27 13.03 10.04 -6.66
N LEU A 28 12.82 9.45 -7.83
CA LEU A 28 11.95 8.27 -7.99
C LEU A 28 12.46 7.05 -7.22
N ASN A 29 13.77 6.81 -7.17
CA ASN A 29 14.35 5.72 -6.39
C ASN A 29 14.18 5.93 -4.87
N GLN A 30 14.31 7.17 -4.40
CA GLN A 30 14.03 7.51 -3.01
C GLN A 30 12.56 7.24 -2.68
N ARG A 31 11.65 7.75 -3.52
CA ARG A 31 10.21 7.50 -3.36
C ARG A 31 9.88 6.01 -3.39
N ARG A 32 10.45 5.23 -4.34
CA ARG A 32 10.26 3.78 -4.38
C ARG A 32 10.58 3.15 -3.03
N SER A 33 11.73 3.50 -2.45
CA SER A 33 12.17 2.93 -1.16
C SER A 33 11.20 3.28 -0.02
N GLU A 34 10.69 4.51 0.01
CA GLU A 34 9.68 4.94 0.98
C GLU A 34 8.35 4.19 0.82
N PHE A 35 7.88 4.02 -0.42
CA PHE A 35 6.64 3.32 -0.71
C PHE A 35 6.74 1.81 -0.49
N THR A 36 7.87 1.19 -0.81
CA THR A 36 8.13 -0.22 -0.46
C THR A 36 7.98 -0.44 1.05
N TYR A 37 8.60 0.42 1.87
CA TYR A 37 8.45 0.34 3.32
C TYR A 37 6.99 0.53 3.78
N GLN A 38 6.25 1.45 3.17
CA GLN A 38 4.84 1.66 3.46
C GLN A 38 3.98 0.44 3.10
N VAL A 39 4.25 -0.21 1.96
CA VAL A 39 3.57 -1.44 1.55
C VAL A 39 3.85 -2.57 2.53
N ASP A 40 5.11 -2.80 2.89
CA ASP A 40 5.50 -3.85 3.85
C ASP A 40 4.78 -3.66 5.21
N THR A 41 4.76 -2.42 5.69
CA THR A 41 4.09 -2.08 6.96
C THR A 41 2.57 -2.25 6.85
N ALA A 42 1.97 -1.82 5.74
CA ALA A 42 0.54 -1.97 5.50
C ALA A 42 0.14 -3.44 5.35
N ALA A 43 1.00 -4.28 4.76
CA ALA A 43 0.77 -5.71 4.59
C ALA A 43 0.71 -6.42 5.95
N SER A 44 1.68 -6.15 6.83
CA SER A 44 1.66 -6.68 8.21
C SER A 44 0.40 -6.24 8.96
N THR A 45 0.09 -4.94 8.90
CA THR A 45 -1.08 -4.37 9.60
C THR A 45 -2.40 -4.97 9.06
N SER A 46 -2.52 -5.12 7.74
CA SER A 46 -3.70 -5.71 7.10
C SER A 46 -3.89 -7.16 7.49
N ALA A 47 -2.81 -7.95 7.56
CA ALA A 47 -2.86 -9.35 7.98
C ALA A 47 -3.31 -9.47 9.44
N GLU A 48 -2.74 -8.66 10.34
CA GLU A 48 -3.12 -8.61 11.76
C GLU A 48 -4.61 -8.23 11.93
N GLN A 49 -5.08 -7.19 11.24
CA GLN A 49 -6.49 -6.79 11.29
C GLN A 49 -7.43 -7.86 10.76
N THR A 50 -7.04 -8.57 9.70
CA THR A 50 -7.85 -9.64 9.13
C THR A 50 -7.97 -10.80 10.12
N ALA A 51 -6.86 -11.23 10.72
CA ALA A 51 -6.86 -12.27 11.74
C ALA A 51 -7.66 -11.87 12.99
N GLU A 52 -7.55 -10.61 13.43
CA GLU A 52 -8.34 -10.09 14.56
C GLU A 52 -9.84 -10.09 14.24
N LEU A 53 -10.23 -9.65 13.04
CA LEU A 53 -11.63 -9.68 12.59
C LEU A 53 -12.19 -11.10 12.51
N GLU A 54 -11.42 -12.07 12.02
CA GLU A 54 -11.80 -13.48 11.97
C GLU A 54 -12.03 -14.04 13.38
N SER A 55 -11.10 -13.78 14.30
CA SER A 55 -11.20 -14.20 15.71
C SER A 55 -12.44 -13.62 16.39
N LEU A 56 -12.64 -12.30 16.28
CA LEU A 56 -13.80 -11.61 16.85
C LEU A 56 -15.12 -12.13 16.26
N THR A 57 -15.14 -12.41 14.95
CA THR A 57 -16.33 -12.97 14.29
C THR A 57 -16.65 -14.37 14.80
N ALA A 58 -15.63 -15.23 14.99
CA ALA A 58 -15.79 -16.56 15.55
C ALA A 58 -16.31 -16.50 17.00
N GLU A 59 -15.74 -15.60 17.82
CA GLU A 59 -16.16 -15.41 19.21
C GLU A 59 -17.61 -14.91 19.31
N ILE A 60 -17.98 -13.90 18.53
CA ILE A 60 -19.36 -13.39 18.45
C ILE A 60 -20.31 -14.51 18.00
N SER A 61 -19.94 -15.28 16.98
CA SER A 61 -20.75 -16.40 16.48
C SER A 61 -20.95 -17.49 17.52
N PHE A 62 -19.99 -17.68 18.42
CA PHE A 62 -20.09 -18.65 19.53
C PHE A 62 -20.93 -18.10 20.69
N LEU A 63 -20.68 -16.87 21.12
CA LEU A 63 -21.35 -16.27 22.29
C LEU A 63 -22.83 -15.97 22.03
N THR A 64 -23.17 -15.54 20.82
CA THR A 64 -24.53 -15.14 20.43
C THR A 64 -25.58 -16.24 20.72
N PRO A 65 -25.42 -17.50 20.28
CA PRO A 65 -26.36 -18.57 20.62
C PRO A 65 -26.15 -19.15 22.03
N LEU A 66 -24.96 -19.02 22.63
CA LEU A 66 -24.67 -19.57 23.96
C LEU A 66 -25.35 -18.78 25.07
N ILE A 67 -25.28 -17.45 25.04
CA ILE A 67 -25.78 -16.60 26.13
C ILE A 67 -27.25 -16.87 26.48
N PRO A 68 -28.18 -17.02 25.52
CA PRO A 68 -29.57 -17.36 25.81
C PRO A 68 -29.77 -18.71 26.51
N THR A 69 -28.85 -19.67 26.36
CA THR A 69 -28.96 -20.99 27.01
C THR A 69 -28.44 -20.98 28.45
N LEU A 70 -27.73 -19.92 28.85
CA LEU A 70 -27.18 -19.80 30.19
C LEU A 70 -28.25 -19.33 31.20
N PRO A 71 -28.31 -19.94 32.40
CA PRO A 71 -29.15 -19.44 33.47
C PRO A 71 -28.66 -18.06 33.94
N ALA A 72 -29.60 -17.26 34.46
CA ALA A 72 -29.28 -15.97 35.06
C ALA A 72 -28.24 -16.15 36.17
N SER A 73 -27.04 -15.63 35.93
CA SER A 73 -25.87 -15.82 36.78
C SER A 73 -24.81 -14.78 36.46
N LYS A 74 -23.86 -14.59 37.39
CA LYS A 74 -22.68 -13.74 37.14
C LYS A 74 -21.94 -14.13 35.86
N LYS A 75 -21.82 -15.45 35.61
CA LYS A 75 -21.15 -16.00 34.42
C LYS A 75 -21.87 -15.61 33.12
N ARG A 76 -23.21 -15.59 33.12
CA ARG A 76 -23.98 -15.10 31.97
C ARG A 76 -23.68 -13.62 31.70
N THR A 77 -23.69 -12.78 32.74
CA THR A 77 -23.38 -11.35 32.60
C THR A 77 -21.95 -11.10 32.13
N GLU A 78 -20.98 -11.93 32.55
CA GLU A 78 -19.61 -11.88 32.04
C GLU A 78 -19.56 -12.16 30.52
N ARG A 79 -20.28 -13.18 30.05
CA ARG A 79 -20.38 -13.50 28.61
C ARG A 79 -21.12 -12.43 27.80
N GLU A 80 -22.16 -11.82 28.35
CA GLU A 80 -22.85 -10.67 27.73
C GLU A 80 -21.91 -9.47 27.55
N ASN A 81 -21.07 -9.19 28.55
CA ASN A 81 -20.06 -8.13 28.46
C ASN A 81 -18.93 -8.47 27.48
N GLU A 82 -18.52 -9.73 27.38
CA GLU A 82 -17.57 -10.22 26.38
C GLU A 82 -18.13 -10.03 24.97
N LEU A 83 -19.35 -10.51 24.70
CA LEU A 83 -20.02 -10.33 23.40
C LEU A 83 -20.10 -8.86 22.98
N ARG A 84 -20.47 -7.97 23.91
CA ARG A 84 -20.50 -6.53 23.65
C ARG A 84 -19.13 -5.99 23.26
N ARG A 85 -18.09 -6.29 24.05
CA ARG A 85 -16.71 -5.83 23.76
C ARG A 85 -16.19 -6.34 22.43
N SER A 86 -16.43 -7.61 22.10
CA SER A 86 -15.99 -8.19 20.83
C SER A 86 -16.73 -7.56 19.64
N THR A 87 -18.02 -7.25 19.81
CA THR A 87 -18.82 -6.53 18.80
C THR A 87 -18.31 -5.11 18.58
N ASP A 88 -18.13 -4.34 19.66
CA ASP A 88 -17.63 -2.97 19.61
C ASP A 88 -16.26 -2.91 18.93
N ARG A 89 -15.36 -3.85 19.28
CA ARG A 89 -14.02 -3.93 18.69
C ARG A 89 -14.07 -4.31 17.21
N ARG A 90 -14.91 -5.27 16.81
CA ARG A 90 -15.08 -5.64 15.40
C ARG A 90 -15.55 -4.43 14.59
N ASP A 91 -16.53 -3.70 15.10
CA ASP A 91 -17.10 -2.54 14.39
C ASP A 91 -16.09 -1.38 14.30
N GLU A 92 -15.26 -1.18 15.34
CA GLU A 92 -14.12 -0.27 15.30
C GLU A 92 -13.12 -0.66 14.18
N LEU A 93 -12.74 -1.93 14.08
CA LEU A 93 -11.83 -2.42 13.05
C LEU A 93 -12.40 -2.26 11.63
N LEU A 94 -13.69 -2.60 11.45
CA LEU A 94 -14.39 -2.41 10.18
C LEU A 94 -14.41 -0.94 9.75
N SER A 95 -14.64 -0.02 10.70
CA SER A 95 -14.62 1.42 10.42
C SER A 95 -13.24 1.93 9.96
N ARG A 96 -12.16 1.22 10.32
CA ARG A 96 -10.77 1.59 10.01
C ARG A 96 -10.19 0.91 8.78
N GLN A 97 -10.91 -0.01 8.13
CA GLN A 97 -10.40 -0.75 6.97
C GLN A 97 -9.92 0.15 5.84
N GLY A 98 -10.59 1.30 5.60
CA GLY A 98 -10.19 2.26 4.58
C GLY A 98 -8.85 2.94 4.82
N THR A 99 -8.32 2.90 6.06
CA THR A 99 -7.04 3.54 6.40
C THR A 99 -5.93 2.56 6.77
N ARG A 100 -6.28 1.37 7.29
CA ARG A 100 -5.31 0.40 7.82
C ARG A 100 -5.55 -1.05 7.43
N GLY A 101 -6.62 -1.34 6.69
CA GLY A 101 -6.97 -2.68 6.25
C GLY A 101 -6.56 -2.99 4.81
N PRO A 102 -7.11 -4.07 4.23
CA PRO A 102 -6.75 -4.53 2.88
C PRO A 102 -6.93 -3.48 1.78
N VAL A 103 -7.91 -2.59 1.92
CA VAL A 103 -8.15 -1.49 0.99
C VAL A 103 -6.97 -0.50 0.99
N SER A 104 -6.47 -0.16 2.18
CA SER A 104 -5.31 0.74 2.32
C SER A 104 -4.06 0.10 1.72
N LEU A 105 -3.82 -1.19 1.97
CA LEU A 105 -2.72 -1.95 1.36
C LEU A 105 -2.76 -1.86 -0.17
N LEU A 106 -3.91 -2.17 -0.78
CA LEU A 106 -4.03 -2.18 -2.24
C LEU A 106 -3.76 -0.80 -2.86
N ILE A 107 -4.17 0.28 -2.18
CA ILE A 107 -3.87 1.65 -2.61
C ILE A 107 -2.35 1.90 -2.59
N ARG A 108 -1.65 1.47 -1.53
CA ARG A 108 -0.19 1.61 -1.44
C ARG A 108 0.55 0.80 -2.50
N GLU A 109 0.09 -0.41 -2.78
CA GLU A 109 0.64 -1.26 -3.84
C GLU A 109 0.48 -0.60 -5.23
N LEU A 110 -0.68 0.02 -5.50
CA LEU A 110 -0.90 0.79 -6.73
C LEU A 110 0.07 1.98 -6.82
N GLU A 111 0.24 2.75 -5.73
CA GLU A 111 1.17 3.89 -5.69
C GLU A 111 2.61 3.44 -5.98
N LEU A 112 3.05 2.32 -5.41
CA LEU A 112 4.36 1.73 -5.68
C LEU A 112 4.50 1.31 -7.15
N ALA A 113 3.51 0.61 -7.70
CA ALA A 113 3.53 0.17 -9.09
C ALA A 113 3.60 1.34 -10.09
N GLN A 114 2.96 2.47 -9.77
CA GLN A 114 3.07 3.69 -10.58
C GLN A 114 4.48 4.27 -10.55
N ILE A 115 5.16 4.27 -9.41
CA ILE A 115 6.56 4.72 -9.29
C ILE A 115 7.48 3.80 -10.09
N GLU A 116 7.27 2.48 -10.03
CA GLU A 116 8.06 1.52 -10.80
C GLU A 116 7.87 1.67 -12.32
N ALA A 117 6.65 1.97 -12.76
CA ALA A 117 6.36 2.29 -14.16
C ALA A 117 7.08 3.57 -14.59
N GLN A 118 7.05 4.63 -13.76
CA GLN A 118 7.77 5.88 -14.02
C GLN A 118 9.28 5.68 -14.10
N LEU A 119 9.86 4.87 -13.20
CA LEU A 119 11.28 4.51 -13.25
C LEU A 119 11.64 3.81 -14.56
N THR A 120 10.81 2.85 -14.97
CA THR A 120 11.00 2.10 -16.22
C THR A 120 11.02 3.04 -17.44
N GLU A 121 10.02 3.90 -17.56
CA GLU A 121 9.91 4.86 -18.67
C GLU A 121 11.07 5.87 -18.66
N THR A 122 11.42 6.40 -17.49
CA THR A 122 12.50 7.39 -17.35
C THR A 122 13.86 6.78 -17.69
N THR A 123 14.09 5.51 -17.33
CA THR A 123 15.31 4.76 -17.71
C THR A 123 15.36 4.48 -19.22
N ALA A 124 14.22 4.16 -19.83
CA ALA A 124 14.13 4.02 -21.28
C ALA A 124 14.46 5.34 -22.00
N LEU A 125 13.94 6.47 -21.50
CA LEU A 125 14.27 7.80 -22.02
C LEU A 125 15.77 8.10 -21.88
N GLN A 126 16.37 7.81 -20.72
CA GLN A 126 17.81 7.96 -20.50
C GLN A 126 18.63 7.21 -21.56
N THR A 127 18.25 5.96 -21.84
CA THR A 127 18.91 5.09 -22.82
C THR A 127 18.89 5.73 -24.21
N SER A 128 17.74 6.25 -24.62
CA SER A 128 17.58 6.85 -25.96
C SER A 128 18.24 8.21 -26.10
N VAL A 129 18.24 9.05 -25.06
CA VAL A 129 19.01 10.31 -25.07
C VAL A 129 20.51 10.03 -25.10
N THR A 130 20.96 8.99 -24.39
CA THR A 130 22.38 8.55 -24.43
C THR A 130 22.77 8.08 -25.83
N ALA A 131 21.91 7.29 -26.48
CA ALA A 131 22.13 6.85 -27.85
C ALA A 131 22.16 8.03 -28.84
N ARG A 132 21.25 9.00 -28.70
CA ARG A 132 21.25 10.23 -29.51
C ARG A 132 22.52 11.04 -29.33
N ARG A 133 22.97 11.22 -28.09
CA ARG A 133 24.22 11.92 -27.76
C ARG A 133 25.43 11.27 -28.42
N ALA A 134 25.49 9.94 -28.45
CA ALA A 134 26.59 9.21 -29.08
C ALA A 134 26.60 9.32 -30.62
N ALA A 135 25.49 9.73 -31.22
CA ALA A 135 25.34 9.90 -32.67
C ALA A 135 25.56 11.35 -33.16
N LEU A 136 25.80 12.30 -32.24
CA LEU A 136 26.07 13.73 -32.52
C LEU A 136 27.55 14.04 -32.30
#